data_AF-A0A5B0G0K6-F1
#
_entry.id   AF-A0A5B0G0K6-F1
#
_cell.length_a   1.000
_cell.length_b   1.000
_cell.length_c   1.000
_cell.angle_alpha   90.00
_cell.angle_beta   90.00
_cell.angle_gamma   90.00
#
_symmetry.space_group_name_H-M   'P 1'
#
loop_
_entity.id
_entity.type
_entity.pdbx_description
1 polymer ?
#
loop_
_entity_poly.entity_id
_entity_poly.type
_entity_poly.pdbx_seq_one_letter_code
_entity_poly.pdbx_strand_id
1 'polypeptide(L)'
;MTTQPHSAGWRFKLGIVILCLMLGSWLMVPLAAAVGVPGSKVAALTGVLFISNKVLLILVIAVMGKAGFQQLKRSVFGYVTSLAPSAETEVGPVRHRIGLVMFCLPLISAFLEPYVDSIWPGLRPNLWQLQLLGDLMLIGSFFVLGGNFWDKVRALFIRTAKVANA
;
A
#
# COMPACT_ATOMS: atom_id res chain seq x y z
N MET A 1 34.11 -23.88 -14.17
CA MET A 1 33.54 -24.06 -12.82
C MET A 1 32.04 -23.82 -12.93
N THR A 2 31.26 -24.89 -13.08
CA THR A 2 29.81 -24.86 -13.31
C THR A 2 29.10 -24.58 -12.00
N THR A 3 28.46 -23.41 -11.86
CA THR A 3 27.67 -23.05 -10.69
C THR A 3 26.38 -23.89 -10.65
N GLN A 4 26.39 -24.94 -9.83
CA GLN A 4 25.23 -25.74 -9.47
C GLN A 4 24.08 -24.83 -8.99
N PRO A 5 22.82 -25.06 -9.42
CA PRO A 5 21.67 -24.35 -8.89
C PRO A 5 21.44 -24.88 -7.47
N HIS A 6 21.92 -24.15 -6.47
CA HIS A 6 21.74 -24.54 -5.08
C HIS A 6 20.24 -24.68 -4.79
N SER A 7 19.85 -25.82 -4.22
CA SER A 7 18.48 -26.29 -3.94
C SER A 7 17.71 -25.38 -2.96
N ALA A 8 17.43 -24.15 -3.38
CA ALA A 8 16.71 -23.12 -2.64
C ALA A 8 15.28 -22.89 -3.19
N GLY A 9 14.91 -23.58 -4.28
CA GLY A 9 13.64 -23.36 -4.96
C GLY A 9 12.41 -23.73 -4.10
N TRP A 10 12.44 -24.86 -3.39
CA TRP A 10 11.27 -25.33 -2.64
C TRP A 10 10.97 -24.46 -1.42
N ARG A 11 11.98 -24.15 -0.59
CA ARG A 11 11.81 -23.29 0.60
C ARG A 11 11.37 -21.88 0.23
N PHE A 12 11.92 -21.34 -0.87
CA PHE A 12 11.51 -20.04 -1.39
C PHE A 12 10.08 -20.05 -1.92
N LYS A 13 9.69 -21.06 -2.71
CA LYS A 13 8.30 -21.24 -3.16
C LYS A 13 7.34 -21.38 -1.97
N LEU A 14 7.73 -22.14 -0.94
CA LEU A 14 6.91 -22.37 0.24
C LEU A 14 6.71 -21.08 1.05
N GLY A 15 7.75 -20.25 1.19
CA GLY A 15 7.60 -18.92 1.78
C GLY A 15 6.73 -17.97 0.95
N ILE A 16 6.78 -18.05 -0.39
CA ILE A 16 5.87 -17.28 -1.27
C ILE A 16 4.43 -17.74 -1.05
N VAL A 17 4.18 -19.05 -0.99
CA VAL A 17 2.83 -19.59 -0.72
C VAL A 17 2.30 -19.09 0.62
N ILE A 18 3.13 -19.11 1.68
CA ILE A 18 2.73 -18.58 3.00
C ILE A 18 2.44 -17.07 2.91
N LEU A 19 3.22 -16.30 2.15
CA LEU A 19 2.94 -14.87 1.92
C LEU A 19 1.64 -14.64 1.15
N CYS A 20 1.38 -15.42 0.10
CA CYS A 20 0.12 -15.34 -0.65
C CYS A 20 -1.07 -15.72 0.23
N LEU A 21 -0.94 -16.76 1.07
CA LEU A 21 -1.96 -17.13 2.05
C LEU A 21 -2.18 -16.02 3.08
N MET A 22 -1.11 -15.40 3.57
CA MET A 22 -1.16 -14.27 4.51
C MET A 22 -1.91 -13.08 3.91
N LEU A 23 -1.60 -12.70 2.67
CA LEU A 23 -2.30 -11.63 1.94
C LEU A 23 -3.76 -12.00 1.62
N GLY A 24 -4.01 -13.24 1.17
CA GLY A 24 -5.35 -13.74 0.88
C GLY A 24 -6.24 -13.83 2.13
N SER A 25 -5.65 -14.11 3.29
CA SER A 25 -6.37 -14.18 4.57
C SER A 25 -6.95 -12.82 4.98
N TRP A 26 -6.32 -11.71 4.59
CA TRP A 26 -6.88 -10.36 4.80
C TRP A 26 -8.19 -10.13 4.05
N LEU A 27 -8.42 -10.83 2.93
CA LEU A 27 -9.67 -10.76 2.17
C LEU A 27 -10.85 -11.41 2.92
N MET A 28 -10.59 -12.26 3.93
CA MET A 28 -11.67 -12.83 4.74
C MET A 28 -12.43 -11.79 5.57
N VAL A 29 -11.80 -10.67 5.94
CA VAL A 29 -12.46 -9.59 6.71
C VAL A 29 -13.60 -8.93 5.91
N PRO A 30 -13.36 -8.39 4.71
CA PRO A 30 -14.44 -7.78 3.91
C PRO A 30 -15.47 -8.83 3.45
N LEU A 31 -15.05 -10.08 3.18
CA LEU A 31 -15.99 -11.16 2.86
C LEU A 31 -16.91 -11.48 4.05
N ALA A 32 -16.37 -11.58 5.26
CA ALA A 32 -17.17 -11.81 6.47
C ALA A 32 -18.13 -10.64 6.73
N ALA A 33 -17.68 -9.39 6.53
CA ALA A 33 -18.54 -8.23 6.62
C ALA A 33 -19.67 -8.25 5.56
N ALA A 34 -19.37 -8.66 4.33
CA ALA A 34 -20.34 -8.74 3.24
C ALA A 34 -21.43 -9.83 3.46
N VAL A 35 -21.09 -10.92 4.17
CA VAL A 35 -22.05 -12.00 4.51
C VAL A 35 -22.90 -11.63 5.75
N GLY A 36 -22.74 -10.42 6.30
CA GLY A 36 -23.55 -9.93 7.43
C GLY A 36 -23.13 -10.50 8.79
N VAL A 37 -21.87 -10.93 8.93
CA VAL A 37 -21.33 -11.41 10.20
C VAL A 37 -21.38 -10.27 11.24
N PRO A 38 -21.80 -10.52 12.50
CA PRO A 38 -21.86 -9.49 13.53
C PRO A 38 -20.53 -8.75 13.70
N GLY A 39 -20.60 -7.43 13.88
CA GLY A 39 -19.41 -6.56 14.00
C GLY A 39 -18.44 -7.00 15.10
N SER A 40 -18.92 -7.59 16.19
CA SER A 40 -18.08 -8.16 17.24
C SER A 40 -17.22 -9.34 16.76
N LYS A 41 -17.77 -10.21 15.91
CA LYS A 41 -17.04 -11.34 15.32
C LYS A 41 -16.08 -10.87 14.23
N VAL A 42 -16.46 -9.86 13.45
CA VAL A 42 -15.56 -9.23 12.46
C VAL A 42 -14.37 -8.56 13.18
N ALA A 43 -14.62 -7.82 14.26
CA ALA A 43 -13.57 -7.20 15.07
C ALA A 43 -12.62 -8.24 15.67
N ALA A 44 -13.16 -9.33 16.24
CA ALA A 44 -12.36 -10.45 16.73
C ALA A 44 -11.51 -11.09 15.62
N LEU A 45 -12.10 -11.31 14.44
CA LEU A 45 -11.42 -11.90 13.29
C LEU A 45 -10.29 -10.99 12.78
N THR A 46 -10.51 -9.67 12.71
CA THR A 46 -9.47 -8.68 12.39
C THR A 46 -8.33 -8.69 13.40
N GLY A 47 -8.64 -8.78 14.70
CA GLY A 47 -7.62 -8.86 15.75
C GLY A 47 -6.75 -10.12 15.64
N VAL A 48 -7.37 -11.28 15.41
CA VAL A 48 -6.66 -12.54 15.19
C VAL A 48 -5.79 -12.46 13.94
N LEU A 49 -6.33 -11.91 12.84
CA LEU A 49 -5.59 -11.72 11.60
C LEU A 49 -4.40 -10.78 11.76
N PHE A 50 -4.53 -9.71 12.54
CA PHE A 50 -3.43 -8.79 12.76
C PHE A 50 -2.24 -9.46 13.45
N ILE A 51 -2.51 -10.30 14.46
CA ILE A 51 -1.49 -11.04 15.19
C ILE A 51 -0.91 -12.15 14.30
N SER A 52 -1.76 -12.94 13.65
CA SER A 52 -1.33 -14.04 12.78
C SER A 52 -0.48 -13.54 11.61
N ASN A 53 -0.80 -12.37 11.04
CA ASN A 53 -0.03 -11.72 9.99
C ASN A 53 1.43 -11.50 10.41
N LYS A 54 1.67 -11.01 11.64
CA LYS A 54 3.04 -10.83 12.15
C LYS A 54 3.76 -12.15 12.39
N VAL A 55 3.07 -13.15 12.94
CA VAL A 55 3.64 -14.48 13.20
C VAL A 55 3.99 -15.19 11.89
N LEU A 56 3.11 -15.15 10.90
CA LEU A 56 3.34 -15.71 9.57
C LEU A 56 4.50 -15.01 8.86
N LEU A 57 4.66 -13.69 8.99
CA LEU A 57 5.82 -12.98 8.46
C LEU A 57 7.14 -13.48 9.07
N ILE A 58 7.18 -13.69 10.39
CA ILE A 58 8.37 -14.26 11.07
C ILE A 58 8.62 -15.69 10.57
N LEU A 59 7.56 -16.49 10.41
CA LEU A 59 7.66 -17.85 9.88
C LEU A 59 8.20 -17.86 8.44
N VAL A 60 7.77 -16.93 7.58
CA VAL A 60 8.28 -16.77 6.21
C VAL A 60 9.77 -16.47 6.24
N ILE A 61 10.22 -15.54 7.09
CA ILE A 61 11.64 -15.21 7.23
C ILE A 61 12.43 -16.42 7.72
N ALA A 62 11.89 -17.19 8.66
CA ALA A 62 12.50 -18.41 9.18
C ALA A 62 12.60 -19.51 8.10
N VAL A 63 11.56 -19.70 7.29
CA VAL A 63 11.49 -20.73 6.24
C VAL A 63 12.35 -20.37 5.02
N MET A 64 12.29 -19.11 4.55
CA MET A 64 13.09 -18.62 3.42
C MET A 64 14.54 -18.36 3.78
N GLY A 65 14.82 -18.10 5.06
CA GLY A 65 16.09 -17.60 5.54
C GLY A 65 16.36 -16.15 5.12
N LYS A 66 17.44 -15.57 5.67
CA LYS A 66 17.84 -14.17 5.41
C LYS A 66 18.07 -13.91 3.91
N ALA A 67 18.67 -14.85 3.19
CA ALA A 67 18.97 -14.70 1.77
C ALA A 67 17.70 -14.69 0.88
N GLY A 68 16.75 -15.60 1.14
CA GLY A 68 15.49 -15.66 0.40
C GLY A 68 14.59 -14.44 0.65
N PHE A 69 14.53 -13.95 1.90
CA PHE A 69 13.77 -12.74 2.22
C PHE A 69 14.38 -11.47 1.58
N GLN A 70 15.71 -11.38 1.52
CA GLN A 70 16.39 -10.27 0.83
C GLN A 70 16.17 -10.29 -0.68
N GLN A 71 16.16 -11.49 -1.29
CA GLN A 71 15.81 -11.64 -2.70
C GLN A 71 14.37 -11.18 -2.96
N LEU A 72 13.41 -11.62 -2.15
CA LEU A 72 12.01 -11.16 -2.24
C LEU A 72 11.91 -9.64 -2.12
N LYS A 73 12.55 -9.05 -1.11
CA LYS A 73 12.56 -7.60 -0.90
C LYS A 73 13.09 -6.85 -2.12
N ARG A 74 14.18 -7.32 -2.73
CA ARG A 74 14.75 -6.72 -3.95
C ARG A 74 13.80 -6.85 -5.14
N SER A 75 13.17 -8.00 -5.34
CA SER A 75 12.21 -8.19 -6.43
C SER A 75 10.98 -7.30 -6.30
N VAL A 76 10.40 -7.21 -5.09
CA VAL A 76 9.25 -6.33 -4.83
C VAL A 76 9.64 -4.86 -4.99
N PHE A 77 10.76 -4.44 -4.41
CA PHE A 77 11.20 -3.05 -4.52
C PHE A 77 11.57 -2.68 -5.96
N GLY A 78 12.23 -3.58 -6.70
CA GLY A 78 12.55 -3.37 -8.12
C GLY A 78 11.30 -3.26 -8.99
N TYR A 79 10.28 -4.07 -8.75
CA TYR A 79 9.01 -3.98 -9.46
C TYR A 79 8.26 -2.68 -9.15
N VAL A 80 8.22 -2.26 -7.88
CA VAL A 80 7.60 -0.99 -7.46
C VAL A 80 8.36 0.22 -8.05
N THR A 81 9.69 0.21 -8.01
CA THR A 81 10.51 1.27 -8.63
C THR A 81 10.39 1.27 -10.15
N SER A 82 10.19 0.11 -10.80
CA SER A 82 9.93 0.01 -12.23
C SER A 82 8.54 0.50 -12.64
N LEU A 83 7.56 0.39 -11.74
CA LEU A 83 6.20 0.91 -11.94
C LEU A 83 6.11 2.42 -11.66
N ALA A 84 7.01 2.95 -10.82
CA ALA A 84 7.14 4.39 -10.64
C ALA A 84 7.63 4.99 -11.98
N PRO A 85 6.86 5.87 -12.63
CA PRO A 85 7.28 6.51 -13.86
C PRO A 85 8.61 7.20 -13.62
N SER A 86 9.58 6.87 -14.47
CA SER A 86 10.94 7.41 -14.49
C SER A 86 10.96 8.89 -14.09
N ALA A 87 11.78 9.20 -13.08
CA ALA A 87 11.93 10.49 -12.41
C ALA A 87 12.38 11.66 -13.33
N GLU A 88 12.31 11.50 -14.65
CA GLU A 88 12.98 12.37 -15.62
C GLU A 88 12.05 13.25 -16.46
N THR A 89 10.72 13.05 -16.41
CA THR A 89 9.82 14.05 -17.01
C THR A 89 9.53 15.13 -15.98
N GLU A 90 10.24 16.26 -16.10
CA GLU A 90 10.00 17.47 -15.34
C GLU A 90 8.51 17.85 -15.45
N VAL A 91 7.75 17.60 -14.38
CA VAL A 91 6.31 17.85 -14.36
C VAL A 91 6.07 19.35 -14.36
N GLY A 92 5.46 19.86 -15.43
CA GLY A 92 5.10 21.28 -15.54
C GLY A 92 4.25 21.78 -14.35
N PRO A 93 4.29 23.08 -14.03
CA PRO A 93 3.71 23.65 -12.81
C PRO A 93 2.20 23.40 -12.68
N VAL A 94 1.48 23.36 -13.80
CA VAL A 94 0.04 23.07 -13.84
C VAL A 94 -0.25 21.61 -13.48
N ARG A 95 0.48 20.66 -14.07
CA ARG A 95 0.35 19.22 -13.77
C ARG A 95 0.67 18.94 -12.30
N HIS A 96 1.70 19.59 -11.75
CA HIS A 96 2.05 19.44 -10.34
C HIS A 96 0.94 19.92 -9.41
N ARG A 97 0.35 21.10 -9.67
CA ARG A 97 -0.78 21.62 -8.88
C ARG A 97 -2.01 20.72 -8.96
N ILE A 98 -2.37 20.27 -10.18
CA ILE A 98 -3.50 19.35 -10.39
C ILE A 98 -3.27 18.04 -9.63
N GLY A 99 -2.08 17.45 -9.76
CA GLY A 99 -1.72 16.23 -9.03
C GLY A 99 -1.80 16.40 -7.51
N LEU A 100 -1.36 17.55 -6.99
CA LEU A 100 -1.42 17.85 -5.56
C LEU A 100 -2.88 17.99 -5.08
N VAL A 101 -3.74 18.66 -5.86
CA VAL A 101 -5.18 18.75 -5.54
C VAL A 101 -5.81 17.36 -5.60
N MET A 102 -5.51 16.56 -6.63
CA MET A 102 -5.96 15.17 -6.75
C MET A 102 -5.47 14.26 -5.62
N PHE A 103 -4.33 14.58 -4.99
CA PHE A 103 -3.81 13.84 -3.85
C PHE A 103 -4.45 14.29 -2.52
N CYS A 104 -4.49 15.60 -2.27
CA CYS A 104 -4.96 16.16 -1.01
C CYS A 104 -6.48 16.10 -0.87
N LEU A 105 -7.23 16.29 -1.95
CA LEU A 105 -8.70 16.39 -1.90
C LEU A 105 -9.36 15.06 -1.46
N PRO A 106 -9.00 13.89 -2.01
CA PRO A 106 -9.50 12.61 -1.50
C PRO A 106 -9.05 12.33 -0.07
N LEU A 107 -7.82 12.70 0.30
CA LEU A 107 -7.26 12.45 1.63
C LEU A 107 -8.01 13.23 2.72
N ILE A 108 -8.24 14.53 2.47
CA ILE A 108 -8.99 15.40 3.38
C ILE A 108 -10.44 14.95 3.44
N SER A 109 -11.05 14.64 2.29
CA SER A 109 -12.44 14.13 2.24
C SER A 109 -12.59 12.87 3.09
N ALA A 110 -11.74 11.86 2.90
CA ALA A 110 -11.79 10.61 3.66
C ALA A 110 -11.55 10.83 5.17
N PHE A 111 -10.72 11.79 5.54
CA PHE A 111 -10.50 12.14 6.95
C PHE A 111 -11.71 12.86 7.58
N LEU A 112 -12.42 13.70 6.82
CA LEU A 112 -13.58 14.46 7.29
C LEU A 112 -14.88 13.63 7.32
N GLU A 113 -15.00 12.60 6.47
CA GLU A 113 -16.15 11.71 6.37
C GLU A 113 -16.73 11.26 7.73
N PRO A 114 -15.95 10.65 8.66
CA PRO A 114 -16.51 10.19 9.93
C PRO A 114 -17.03 11.33 10.83
N TYR A 115 -16.47 12.54 10.71
CA TYR A 115 -16.93 13.69 11.47
C TYR A 115 -18.24 14.25 10.90
N VAL A 116 -18.35 14.33 9.58
CA VAL A 116 -19.57 14.79 8.90
C VAL A 116 -20.72 13.83 9.19
N ASP A 117 -20.48 12.52 9.11
CA ASP A 117 -21.49 11.49 9.40
C ASP A 117 -21.95 11.51 10.86
N SER A 118 -21.07 11.91 11.79
CA SER A 118 -21.42 12.03 13.22
C SER A 118 -22.32 13.22 13.54
N ILE A 119 -22.21 14.33 12.79
CA ILE A 119 -22.98 15.57 13.02
C ILE A 119 -24.28 15.57 12.21
N TRP A 120 -24.26 15.02 10.99
CA TRP A 120 -25.42 14.92 10.09
C TRP A 120 -25.60 13.49 9.53
N PRO A 121 -26.11 12.54 10.33
CA PRO A 121 -26.43 11.20 9.85
C PRO A 121 -27.57 11.27 8.83
N GLY A 122 -27.23 11.29 7.54
CA GLY A 122 -28.20 11.35 6.43
C GLY A 122 -27.82 12.24 5.24
N LEU A 123 -26.74 13.03 5.33
CA LEU A 123 -26.32 13.91 4.23
C LEU A 123 -25.78 13.15 3.01
N ARG A 124 -25.28 11.93 3.21
CA ARG A 124 -24.77 11.05 2.16
C ARG A 124 -25.57 9.75 2.10
N PRO A 125 -26.51 9.58 1.15
CA PRO A 125 -26.85 8.23 0.71
C PRO A 125 -25.55 7.54 0.24
N ASN A 126 -25.45 6.22 0.40
CA ASN A 126 -24.26 5.40 0.16
C ASN A 126 -23.69 5.54 -1.28
N LEU A 127 -23.01 6.64 -1.57
CA LEU A 127 -22.47 7.03 -2.88
C LEU A 127 -21.12 6.35 -3.10
N TRP A 128 -21.16 5.02 -3.22
CA TRP A 128 -19.99 4.18 -3.50
C TRP A 128 -19.18 4.70 -4.70
N GLN A 129 -19.84 5.36 -5.66
CA GLN A 129 -19.22 6.00 -6.82
C GLN A 129 -18.25 7.12 -6.43
N LEU A 130 -18.59 7.94 -5.42
CA LEU A 130 -17.70 9.00 -4.94
C LEU A 130 -16.50 8.41 -4.19
N GLN A 131 -16.70 7.33 -3.43
CA GLN A 131 -15.61 6.62 -2.77
C GLN A 131 -14.63 6.07 -3.81
N LEU A 132 -15.14 5.34 -4.80
CA LEU A 132 -14.34 4.76 -5.88
C LEU A 132 -13.62 5.85 -6.70
N LEU A 133 -14.31 6.95 -7.00
CA LEU A 133 -13.72 8.08 -7.71
C LEU A 133 -12.58 8.71 -6.89
N GLY A 134 -12.77 8.88 -5.58
CA GLY A 134 -11.74 9.37 -4.67
C GLY A 134 -10.51 8.46 -4.65
N ASP A 135 -10.72 7.13 -4.55
CA ASP A 135 -9.63 6.14 -4.58
C ASP A 135 -8.87 6.17 -5.90
N LEU A 136 -9.58 6.22 -7.03
CA LEU A 136 -8.96 6.31 -8.36
C LEU A 136 -8.22 7.64 -8.57
N MET A 137 -8.79 8.76 -8.08
CA MET A 137 -8.16 10.07 -8.12
C MET A 137 -6.87 10.09 -7.30
N LEU A 138 -6.89 9.48 -6.11
CA LEU A 138 -5.73 9.34 -5.24
C LEU A 138 -4.64 8.48 -5.90
N ILE A 139 -4.99 7.32 -6.46
CA ILE A 139 -4.04 6.46 -7.17
C ILE A 139 -3.45 7.21 -8.38
N GLY A 140 -4.31 7.85 -9.18
CA GLY A 140 -3.91 8.66 -10.33
C GLY A 140 -2.98 9.81 -9.97
N SER A 141 -3.18 10.44 -8.80
CA SER A 141 -2.35 11.55 -8.34
C SER A 141 -0.87 11.19 -8.22
N PHE A 142 -0.53 9.95 -7.84
CA PHE A 142 0.86 9.50 -7.76
C PHE A 142 1.53 9.46 -9.14
N PHE A 143 0.79 9.07 -10.17
CA PHE A 143 1.27 9.10 -11.56
C PHE A 143 1.35 10.54 -12.11
N VAL A 144 0.40 11.41 -11.72
CA VAL A 144 0.39 12.82 -12.14
C VAL A 144 1.53 13.61 -11.49
N LEU A 145 1.81 13.39 -10.20
CA LEU A 145 2.85 14.05 -9.43
C LEU A 145 4.28 13.55 -9.78
N GLY A 146 4.41 12.28 -10.17
CA GLY A 146 5.67 11.70 -10.65
C GLY A 146 6.78 11.59 -9.59
N GLY A 147 8.01 11.30 -10.03
CA GLY A 147 9.17 11.05 -9.16
C GLY A 147 9.63 12.25 -8.33
N ASN A 148 9.62 13.47 -8.90
CA ASN A 148 10.09 14.68 -8.21
C ASN A 148 9.28 14.99 -6.93
N PHE A 149 7.97 14.68 -6.92
CA PHE A 149 7.17 14.77 -5.70
C PHE A 149 7.65 13.78 -4.63
N TRP A 150 7.84 12.51 -5.00
CA TRP A 150 8.33 11.48 -4.09
C TRP A 150 9.71 11.79 -3.53
N ASP A 151 10.61 12.37 -4.33
CA ASP A 151 11.92 12.81 -3.87
C ASP A 151 11.82 13.92 -2.83
N LYS A 152 10.91 14.88 -2.99
CA LYS A 152 10.63 15.92 -1.99
C LYS A 152 10.03 15.34 -0.70
N VAL A 153 9.07 14.42 -0.83
CA VAL A 153 8.48 13.72 0.34
C VAL A 153 9.56 12.94 1.07
N ARG A 154 10.42 12.22 0.35
CA ARG A 154 11.54 11.48 0.93
C ARG A 154 12.55 12.41 1.60
N ALA A 155 12.87 13.54 0.97
CA ALA A 155 13.77 14.55 1.51
C ALA A 155 13.25 15.13 2.83
N LEU A 156 11.94 15.28 3.01
CA LEU A 156 11.33 15.75 4.25
C LEU A 156 11.69 14.86 5.47
N PHE A 157 11.89 13.55 5.25
CA PHE A 157 12.28 12.60 6.31
C PHE A 157 13.81 12.49 6.49
N ILE A 158 14.62 13.15 5.66
CA ILE A 158 16.08 13.15 5.76
C ILE A 158 16.50 14.46 6.44
N ARG A 159 16.96 14.39 7.69
CA ARG A 159 17.38 15.56 8.48
C ARG A 159 18.38 16.48 7.77
N THR A 160 19.25 15.91 6.94
CA THR A 160 20.32 16.65 6.24
C THR A 160 19.88 17.23 4.89
N ALA A 161 18.64 16.97 4.45
CA ALA A 161 18.15 17.51 3.20
C ALA A 161 18.02 19.05 3.30
N LYS A 162 18.52 19.75 2.28
CA LYS A 162 18.37 21.20 2.14
C LYS A 162 17.54 21.48 0.90
N VAL A 163 16.57 22.37 1.01
CA VAL A 163 15.81 22.86 -0.14
C VAL A 163 16.68 23.88 -0.86
N ALA A 164 17.15 23.54 -2.05
CA ALA A 164 17.76 24.52 -2.94
C ALA A 164 16.64 25.10 -3.83
N ASN A 165 16.38 26.39 -3.70
CA ASN A 165 15.61 27.10 -4.71
C ASN A 165 16.57 27.38 -5.87
N ALA A 166 16.24 26.87 -7.06
CA ALA A 166 16.86 27.33 -8.30
C ALA A 166 16.26 28.68 -8.70
#